data_AF-A0A3N5U600-F1
#
_entry.id   AF-A0A3N5U600-F1
#
_cell.length_a   1.000
_cell.length_b   1.000
_cell.length_c   1.000
_cell.angle_alpha   90.00
_cell.angle_beta   90.00
_cell.angle_gamma   90.00
#
_symmetry.space_group_name_H-M   'P 1'
#
loop_
_entity.id
_entity.type
_entity.pdbx_description
1 polymer ?
#
loop_
_entity_poly.entity_id
_entity_poly.type
_entity_poly.pdbx_seq_one_letter_code
_entity_poly.pdbx_strand_id
1 'polypeptide(L)'
;MKKHMLKAIVTLLLAGAFFTTGCEGVIQPGEVSDIGIAIRSMSYFQQPTELAKEIVAGPIEAGDPNHPDRPDDITGKETEVYHVVNAQSFQELLYMGSSDQIWLGAILDGNGIPNGEYVPITAARAPLRIGIDAVKLWDGTTPTNVTELVSNPTKNNIEQARSNILGTPNLLCKSDYAEFYQYEVNSESQFNFSLGMKYSGWGASVKSSLDFSTTRKRTQMVAKFYQIAYTLSADVSQGDIGSFFGSGVTWQDIQSSMRGDVSPVIVSSIKYGRMGVLAIQSNYSSSQVSAALKAKFTSIYGSGSGSIT
;
A
#
# COMPACT_ATOMS: atom_id res chain seq x y z
N MET A 1 -41.63 28.56 -30.81
CA MET A 1 -41.47 28.50 -32.28
C MET A 1 -40.00 28.72 -32.62
N LYS A 2 -39.42 27.79 -33.40
CA LYS A 2 -38.13 27.79 -34.15
C LYS A 2 -36.83 27.95 -33.32
N LYS A 3 -36.05 26.90 -33.05
CA LYS A 3 -35.16 26.04 -33.90
C LYS A 3 -34.12 26.82 -34.72
N HIS A 4 -32.83 26.57 -34.43
CA HIS A 4 -31.74 26.08 -35.30
C HIS A 4 -30.49 25.91 -34.39
N MET A 5 -30.00 24.71 -34.02
CA MET A 5 -29.27 23.66 -34.75
C MET A 5 -27.99 24.09 -35.50
N LEU A 6 -26.83 23.67 -34.97
CA LEU A 6 -25.66 23.06 -35.64
C LEU A 6 -24.88 22.35 -34.50
N LYS A 7 -24.72 21.03 -34.34
CA LYS A 7 -24.33 19.87 -35.17
C LYS A 7 -22.91 19.95 -35.76
N ALA A 8 -21.99 19.22 -35.14
CA ALA A 8 -20.97 18.43 -35.82
C ALA A 8 -20.83 17.06 -35.12
N ILE A 9 -20.87 16.03 -35.96
CA ILE A 9 -20.81 14.58 -35.71
C ILE A 9 -19.50 14.12 -36.32
N VAL A 10 -18.77 13.19 -35.68
CA VAL A 10 -18.00 12.17 -36.40
C VAL A 10 -18.20 10.83 -35.69
N THR A 11 -18.61 9.85 -36.49
CA THR A 11 -19.07 8.51 -36.15
C THR A 11 -18.00 7.46 -36.47
N LEU A 12 -17.79 6.57 -35.50
CA LEU A 12 -17.62 5.10 -35.52
C LEU A 12 -17.41 4.31 -36.84
N LEU A 13 -16.62 3.23 -36.71
CA LEU A 13 -16.81 1.89 -37.31
C LEU A 13 -16.16 0.87 -36.32
N LEU A 14 -16.86 0.01 -35.55
CA LEU A 14 -17.63 -1.24 -35.85
C LEU A 14 -16.84 -2.24 -36.71
N ALA A 15 -16.73 -3.55 -36.46
CA ALA A 15 -17.43 -4.54 -35.62
C ALA A 15 -16.41 -5.70 -35.34
N GLY A 16 -16.61 -6.77 -34.56
CA GLY A 16 -17.73 -7.46 -33.89
C GLY A 16 -17.12 -8.62 -33.07
N ALA A 17 -17.81 -9.58 -32.45
CA ALA A 17 -19.22 -9.90 -32.28
C ALA A 17 -19.35 -10.98 -31.18
N PHE A 18 -20.59 -11.15 -30.66
CA PHE A 18 -21.12 -12.25 -29.81
C PHE A 18 -20.52 -12.37 -28.39
N PHE A 19 -21.27 -12.40 -27.29
CA PHE A 19 -22.54 -13.10 -27.04
C PHE A 19 -23.49 -12.27 -26.14
N THR A 20 -24.79 -12.30 -26.47
CA THR A 20 -25.85 -12.13 -25.47
C THR A 20 -26.44 -13.51 -25.19
N THR A 21 -26.54 -13.91 -23.93
CA THR A 21 -27.67 -14.61 -23.30
C THR A 21 -27.32 -14.87 -21.83
N GLY A 22 -28.29 -14.68 -20.93
CA GLY A 22 -28.20 -15.10 -19.53
C GLY A 22 -28.18 -13.97 -18.51
N CYS A 23 -29.34 -13.33 -18.32
CA CYS A 23 -29.68 -12.75 -17.02
C CYS A 23 -29.78 -13.85 -15.96
N GLU A 24 -29.69 -13.40 -14.71
CA GLU A 24 -30.14 -14.08 -13.48
C GLU A 24 -29.26 -15.20 -12.94
N GLY A 25 -28.39 -14.76 -12.03
CA GLY A 25 -27.82 -15.59 -10.98
C GLY A 25 -27.43 -14.72 -9.78
N VAL A 26 -28.36 -13.91 -9.27
CA VAL A 26 -28.25 -13.52 -7.85
C VAL A 26 -28.41 -14.81 -7.08
N ILE A 27 -27.30 -15.38 -6.63
CA ILE A 27 -27.32 -16.57 -5.79
C ILE A 27 -28.13 -16.21 -4.55
N GLN A 28 -29.27 -16.88 -4.38
CA GLN A 28 -30.08 -16.79 -3.17
C GLN A 28 -29.16 -17.02 -1.96
N PRO A 29 -29.20 -16.16 -0.92
CA PRO A 29 -28.38 -16.33 0.27
C PRO A 29 -28.89 -17.56 1.03
N GLY A 30 -28.36 -18.74 0.69
CA GLY A 30 -28.86 -20.02 1.22
C GLY A 30 -27.93 -21.22 1.07
N GLU A 31 -27.13 -21.35 0.01
CA GLU A 31 -26.36 -22.60 -0.22
C GLU A 31 -25.02 -22.36 -0.93
N VAL A 32 -24.18 -21.46 -0.42
CA VAL A 32 -22.76 -21.49 -0.77
C VAL A 32 -22.01 -22.16 0.38
N SER A 33 -21.94 -23.49 0.36
CA SER A 33 -21.10 -24.26 1.29
C SER A 33 -19.61 -24.08 1.01
N ASP A 34 -19.28 -23.66 -0.21
CA ASP A 34 -17.90 -23.46 -0.67
C ASP A 34 -17.52 -21.97 -0.63
N ILE A 35 -16.79 -21.60 0.41
CA ILE A 35 -16.21 -20.26 0.61
C ILE A 35 -15.49 -19.76 -0.65
N GLY A 36 -14.81 -20.64 -1.39
CA GLY A 36 -14.09 -20.29 -2.61
C GLY A 36 -15.02 -19.78 -3.72
N ILE A 37 -16.20 -20.39 -3.88
CA ILE A 37 -17.20 -19.97 -4.87
C ILE A 37 -17.78 -18.60 -4.49
N ALA A 38 -18.14 -18.41 -3.22
CA ALA A 38 -18.67 -17.13 -2.74
C ALA A 38 -17.68 -16.00 -3.03
N ILE A 39 -16.41 -16.19 -2.64
CA ILE A 39 -15.39 -15.14 -2.78
C ILE A 39 -15.06 -14.85 -4.25
N ARG A 40 -15.05 -15.85 -5.14
CA ARG A 40 -14.84 -15.62 -6.59
C ARG A 40 -15.94 -14.79 -7.25
N SER A 41 -17.14 -14.78 -6.67
CA SER A 41 -18.26 -13.97 -7.17
C SER A 41 -18.20 -12.50 -6.73
N MET A 42 -17.28 -12.16 -5.83
CA MET A 42 -17.13 -10.82 -5.28
C MET A 42 -16.33 -9.90 -6.20
N SER A 43 -16.50 -8.60 -5.98
CA SER A 43 -15.71 -7.56 -6.63
C SER A 43 -14.25 -7.67 -6.18
N TYR A 44 -13.30 -7.71 -7.11
CA TYR A 44 -11.88 -7.69 -6.73
C TYR A 44 -11.50 -6.35 -6.12
N PHE A 45 -10.59 -6.38 -5.14
CA PHE A 45 -9.94 -5.16 -4.66
C PHE A 45 -9.25 -4.44 -5.82
N GLN A 46 -9.68 -3.21 -6.10
CA GLN A 46 -9.06 -2.35 -7.12
C GLN A 46 -8.36 -1.18 -6.44
N GLN A 47 -7.06 -1.07 -6.68
CA GLN A 47 -6.33 0.15 -6.34
C GLN A 47 -6.58 1.22 -7.43
N PRO A 48 -6.57 2.51 -7.08
CA PRO A 48 -6.56 3.57 -8.08
C PRO A 48 -5.33 3.40 -8.99
N THR A 49 -5.49 3.73 -10.28
CA THR A 49 -4.37 3.72 -11.23
C THR A 49 -3.28 4.67 -10.76
N GLU A 50 -2.04 4.19 -10.71
CA GLU A 50 -0.90 5.00 -10.32
C GLU A 50 -0.74 6.21 -11.24
N LEU A 51 -0.54 7.37 -10.63
CA LEU A 51 -0.22 8.60 -11.34
C LEU A 51 1.30 8.77 -11.39
N ALA A 52 1.85 8.77 -12.61
CA ALA A 52 3.29 9.01 -12.84
C ALA A 52 3.77 10.38 -12.32
N LYS A 53 2.84 11.34 -12.22
CA LYS A 53 3.05 12.64 -11.56
C LYS A 53 1.72 13.07 -10.96
N GLU A 54 1.80 13.79 -9.85
CA GLU A 54 0.66 14.48 -9.27
C GLU A 54 -0.07 15.35 -10.30
N ILE A 55 -1.40 15.35 -10.24
CA ILE A 55 -2.27 16.16 -11.08
C ILE A 55 -2.67 17.40 -10.28
N VAL A 56 -2.32 18.56 -10.84
CA VAL A 56 -2.77 19.86 -10.33
C VAL A 56 -4.20 20.08 -10.81
N ALA A 57 -5.17 19.83 -9.94
CA ALA A 57 -6.58 20.02 -10.16
C ALA A 57 -6.97 21.49 -9.91
N GLY A 58 -6.48 22.39 -10.77
CA GLY A 58 -6.89 23.79 -10.83
C GLY A 58 -6.63 24.64 -9.57
N PRO A 59 -6.77 25.97 -9.69
CA PRO A 59 -6.68 26.87 -8.53
C PRO A 59 -7.92 26.70 -7.63
N ILE A 60 -7.69 26.77 -6.32
CA ILE A 60 -8.72 26.80 -5.27
C ILE A 60 -8.91 28.26 -4.85
N GLU A 61 -10.08 28.81 -5.16
CA GLU A 61 -10.47 30.16 -4.77
C GLU A 61 -10.75 30.26 -3.27
N ALA A 62 -10.53 31.45 -2.69
CA ALA A 62 -10.83 31.70 -1.30
C ALA A 62 -12.34 31.51 -1.02
N GLY A 63 -12.66 30.65 -0.05
CA GLY A 63 -14.05 30.37 0.35
C GLY A 63 -14.77 29.30 -0.48
N ASP A 64 -14.06 28.49 -1.29
CA ASP A 64 -14.66 27.33 -1.97
C ASP A 64 -15.26 26.33 -0.96
N PRO A 65 -16.58 26.06 -0.99
CA PRO A 65 -17.22 25.15 -0.05
C PRO A 65 -16.76 23.69 -0.17
N ASN A 66 -16.15 23.28 -1.29
CA ASN A 66 -15.60 21.94 -1.47
C ASN A 66 -14.20 21.78 -0.83
N HIS A 67 -13.54 22.89 -0.51
CA HIS A 67 -12.20 22.93 0.04
C HIS A 67 -12.13 23.88 1.26
N PRO A 68 -12.87 23.58 2.34
CA PRO A 68 -12.93 24.45 3.53
C PRO A 68 -11.58 24.59 4.25
N ASP A 69 -10.66 23.65 4.04
CA ASP A 69 -9.33 23.63 4.65
C ASP A 69 -8.27 24.40 3.84
N ARG A 70 -8.68 25.23 2.87
CA ARG A 70 -7.76 26.08 2.09
C ARG A 70 -6.97 27.01 3.03
N PRO A 71 -5.63 27.07 2.93
CA PRO A 71 -4.82 28.01 3.71
C PRO A 71 -5.18 29.47 3.39
N ASP A 72 -4.98 30.35 4.37
CA ASP A 72 -5.11 31.80 4.19
C ASP A 72 -4.05 32.35 3.23
N ASP A 73 -4.41 33.42 2.51
CA ASP A 73 -3.48 34.09 1.62
C ASP A 73 -2.35 34.77 2.38
N ILE A 74 -1.16 34.74 1.78
CA ILE A 74 0.01 35.37 2.38
C ILE A 74 -0.04 36.87 2.10
N THR A 75 -0.13 37.67 3.15
CA THR A 75 -0.23 39.13 3.05
C THR A 75 0.93 39.71 2.23
N GLY A 76 0.58 40.49 1.19
CA GLY A 76 1.54 41.17 0.34
C GLY A 76 2.15 40.32 -0.79
N LYS A 77 1.56 39.16 -1.12
CA LYS A 77 1.97 38.31 -2.24
C LYS A 77 0.77 37.83 -3.04
N GLU A 78 0.98 37.60 -4.34
CA GLU A 78 0.07 36.78 -5.15
C GLU A 78 0.23 35.31 -4.67
N THR A 79 -0.87 34.72 -4.21
CA THR A 79 -0.90 33.36 -3.68
C THR A 79 -1.85 32.53 -4.54
N GLU A 80 -1.36 31.43 -5.08
CA GLU A 80 -2.17 30.45 -5.79
C GLU A 80 -2.15 29.14 -5.01
N VAL A 81 -3.34 28.66 -4.63
CA VAL A 81 -3.51 27.38 -3.95
C VAL A 81 -4.08 26.40 -4.96
N TYR A 82 -3.54 25.18 -5.01
CA TYR A 82 -3.99 24.17 -5.95
C TYR A 82 -4.45 22.91 -5.22
N HIS A 83 -5.50 22.27 -5.72
CA HIS A 83 -5.82 20.91 -5.30
C HIS A 83 -4.88 19.96 -6.04
N VAL A 84 -4.23 19.06 -5.31
CA VAL A 84 -3.31 18.10 -5.91
C VAL A 84 -3.85 16.70 -5.71
N VAL A 85 -4.17 16.05 -6.83
CA VAL A 85 -4.57 14.64 -6.84
C VAL A 85 -3.33 13.80 -7.06
N ASN A 86 -3.05 12.90 -6.12
CA ASN A 86 -1.96 11.95 -6.23
C ASN A 86 -2.51 10.56 -5.94
N ALA A 87 -2.17 9.59 -6.78
CA ALA A 87 -2.44 8.18 -6.57
C ALA A 87 -1.12 7.44 -6.70
N GLN A 88 -0.50 7.17 -5.56
CA GLN A 88 0.64 6.27 -5.52
C GLN A 88 0.08 4.85 -5.53
N SER A 89 0.58 3.97 -6.42
CA SER A 89 0.31 2.54 -6.20
C SER A 89 1.07 2.15 -4.95
N PHE A 90 0.35 1.66 -3.95
CA PHE A 90 0.98 1.04 -2.81
C PHE A 90 0.97 -0.45 -3.09
N GLN A 91 2.05 -0.94 -3.72
CA GLN A 91 2.34 -2.38 -3.71
C GLN A 91 2.60 -2.84 -2.26
N GLU A 92 3.03 -1.91 -1.40
CA GLU A 92 3.38 -2.14 -0.01
C GLU A 92 2.79 -1.06 0.88
N LEU A 93 2.15 -1.49 1.96
CA LEU A 93 1.61 -0.60 2.97
C LEU A 93 2.62 -0.49 4.11
N LEU A 94 3.07 0.74 4.36
CA LEU A 94 3.91 0.99 5.52
C LEU A 94 3.05 0.92 6.78
N TYR A 95 3.31 -0.10 7.58
CA TYR A 95 2.63 -0.32 8.83
C TYR A 95 3.58 -0.10 10.00
N MET A 96 3.32 0.92 10.82
CA MET A 96 4.08 1.21 12.05
C MET A 96 3.19 1.31 13.29
N GLY A 97 2.03 0.65 13.25
CA GLY A 97 1.08 0.59 14.36
C GLY A 97 1.29 -0.64 15.24
N SER A 98 0.76 -0.59 16.46
CA SER A 98 0.66 -1.74 17.37
C SER A 98 -0.65 -2.52 17.21
N SER A 99 -1.45 -2.26 16.16
CA SER A 99 -2.67 -3.03 15.92
C SER A 99 -2.31 -4.50 15.68
N ASP A 100 -2.98 -5.36 16.43
CA ASP A 100 -2.77 -6.80 16.41
C ASP A 100 -3.31 -7.47 15.12
N GLN A 101 -3.83 -6.68 14.19
CA GLN A 101 -4.65 -7.19 13.08
C GLN A 101 -3.82 -7.50 11.83
N ILE A 102 -2.65 -6.88 11.65
CA ILE A 102 -1.74 -7.15 10.54
C ILE A 102 -0.63 -8.10 10.99
N TRP A 103 -0.71 -9.35 10.54
CA TRP A 103 0.29 -10.40 10.75
C TRP A 103 0.29 -11.32 9.53
N LEU A 104 1.37 -12.10 9.34
CA LEU A 104 1.52 -12.93 8.15
C LEU A 104 0.42 -13.99 8.07
N GLY A 105 -0.31 -14.02 6.96
CA GLY A 105 -1.45 -14.90 6.77
C GLY A 105 -2.75 -14.37 7.36
N ALA A 106 -2.79 -13.17 7.96
CA ALA A 106 -4.05 -12.52 8.32
C ALA A 106 -4.93 -12.36 7.07
N ILE A 107 -6.24 -12.62 7.22
CA ILE A 107 -7.24 -12.37 6.19
C ILE A 107 -8.00 -11.10 6.61
N LEU A 108 -8.06 -10.13 5.72
CA LEU A 108 -8.64 -8.81 5.97
C LEU A 108 -9.81 -8.57 5.00
N ASP A 109 -10.79 -7.81 5.49
CA ASP A 109 -11.88 -7.29 4.67
C ASP A 109 -11.32 -6.33 3.60
N GLY A 110 -11.60 -6.62 2.33
CA GLY A 110 -11.07 -5.85 1.21
C GLY A 110 -11.58 -4.41 1.17
N ASN A 111 -12.80 -4.15 1.67
CA ASN A 111 -13.38 -2.81 1.75
C ASN A 111 -12.70 -1.90 2.78
N GLY A 112 -12.12 -2.48 3.84
CA GLY A 112 -11.38 -1.75 4.86
C GLY A 112 -9.92 -1.43 4.50
N ILE A 113 -9.44 -1.81 3.32
CA ILE A 113 -8.05 -1.58 2.90
C ILE A 113 -7.83 -0.14 2.41
N PRO A 114 -8.63 0.44 1.49
CA PRO A 114 -8.40 1.79 0.97
C PRO A 114 -8.48 2.88 2.05
N ASN A 115 -9.33 2.66 3.06
CA ASN A 115 -9.50 3.58 4.18
C ASN A 115 -8.57 3.24 5.37
N GLY A 116 -7.70 2.23 5.27
CA GLY A 116 -6.74 1.87 6.32
C GLY A 116 -7.36 1.39 7.63
N GLU A 117 -8.59 0.86 7.61
CA GLU A 117 -9.23 0.26 8.78
C GLU A 117 -8.72 -1.16 9.09
N TYR A 118 -8.24 -1.89 8.07
CA TYR A 118 -7.63 -3.22 8.19
C TYR A 118 -8.44 -4.21 9.04
N VAL A 119 -9.74 -4.33 8.77
CA VAL A 119 -10.66 -5.15 9.56
C VAL A 119 -10.36 -6.64 9.35
N PRO A 120 -10.09 -7.44 10.41
CA PRO A 120 -9.74 -8.84 10.28
C PRO A 120 -10.98 -9.73 10.12
N ILE A 121 -10.88 -10.74 9.25
CA ILE A 121 -11.85 -11.82 9.14
C ILE A 121 -11.37 -12.96 10.04
N THR A 122 -12.10 -13.18 11.15
CA THR A 122 -11.69 -14.13 12.19
C THR A 122 -12.46 -15.44 12.02
N ALA A 123 -11.75 -16.49 11.60
CA ALA A 123 -12.28 -17.85 11.51
C ALA A 123 -11.15 -18.87 11.72
N ALA A 124 -11.52 -20.14 11.93
CA ALA A 124 -10.54 -21.22 12.01
C ALA A 124 -9.73 -21.30 10.71
N ARG A 125 -8.44 -21.61 10.81
CA ARG A 125 -7.48 -21.53 9.70
C ARG A 125 -6.98 -22.91 9.30
N ALA A 126 -6.78 -23.13 8.01
CA ALA A 126 -6.02 -24.27 7.52
C ALA A 126 -4.53 -24.10 7.85
N PRO A 127 -3.73 -25.19 7.92
CA PRO A 127 -2.29 -25.09 8.08
C PRO A 127 -1.64 -24.17 7.05
N LEU A 128 -0.70 -23.32 7.48
CA LEU A 128 -0.01 -22.36 6.61
C LEU A 128 1.50 -22.61 6.68
N ARG A 129 2.12 -22.78 5.52
CA ARG A 129 3.58 -22.82 5.42
C ARG A 129 4.10 -21.40 5.26
N ILE A 130 5.05 -21.03 6.10
CA ILE A 130 5.73 -19.74 6.05
C ILE A 130 7.22 -19.96 5.82
N GLY A 131 7.91 -18.93 5.35
CA GLY A 131 9.36 -18.94 5.25
C GLY A 131 9.94 -17.54 5.09
N ILE A 132 11.25 -17.46 5.15
CA ILE A 132 11.97 -16.20 4.90
C ILE A 132 12.57 -16.22 3.50
N ASP A 133 12.23 -15.23 2.70
CA ASP A 133 12.81 -15.02 1.38
C ASP A 133 14.13 -14.25 1.49
N ALA A 134 15.05 -14.53 0.56
CA ALA A 134 16.25 -13.73 0.31
C ALA A 134 17.25 -13.61 1.49
N VAL A 135 17.40 -14.63 2.34
CA VAL A 135 18.50 -14.65 3.31
C VAL A 135 19.79 -15.12 2.64
N LYS A 136 20.81 -14.27 2.64
CA LYS A 136 22.20 -14.67 2.44
C LYS A 136 22.89 -14.71 3.80
N LEU A 137 23.50 -15.84 4.11
CA LEU A 137 24.38 -15.96 5.27
C LEU A 137 25.66 -15.15 5.03
N TRP A 138 26.40 -14.84 6.09
CA TRP A 138 27.61 -14.01 6.00
C TRP A 138 28.73 -14.65 5.16
N ASP A 139 28.70 -15.97 5.03
CA ASP A 139 29.59 -16.74 4.16
C ASP A 139 29.15 -16.76 2.68
N GLY A 140 28.07 -16.04 2.34
CA GLY A 140 27.51 -15.95 1.00
C GLY A 140 26.61 -17.13 0.61
N THR A 141 26.35 -18.07 1.51
CA THR A 141 25.49 -19.24 1.24
C THR A 141 24.01 -18.92 1.45
N THR A 142 23.15 -19.65 0.74
CA THR A 142 21.69 -19.60 0.93
C THR A 142 21.29 -20.75 1.84
N PRO A 143 20.65 -20.50 2.99
CA PRO A 143 20.25 -21.56 3.89
C PRO A 143 19.19 -22.46 3.25
N THR A 144 19.35 -23.78 3.41
CA THR A 144 18.31 -24.77 3.09
C THR A 144 17.34 -24.87 4.27
N ASN A 145 16.03 -24.89 4.00
CA ASN A 145 14.94 -25.03 4.99
C ASN A 145 14.69 -23.84 5.94
N VAL A 146 14.56 -22.62 5.41
CA VAL A 146 14.04 -21.45 6.16
C VAL A 146 12.50 -21.39 6.18
N THR A 147 11.84 -22.54 6.17
CA THR A 147 10.38 -22.66 6.11
C THR A 147 9.83 -23.49 7.26
N GLU A 148 8.67 -23.12 7.78
CA GLU A 148 7.97 -23.84 8.86
C GLU A 148 6.49 -24.02 8.48
N LEU A 149 5.94 -25.21 8.75
CA LEU A 149 4.51 -25.48 8.61
C LEU A 149 3.81 -25.20 9.95
N VAL A 150 2.93 -24.20 9.97
CA VAL A 150 2.15 -23.83 11.14
C VAL A 150 0.77 -24.47 11.03
N SER A 151 0.51 -25.48 11.87
CA SER A 151 -0.72 -26.28 11.81
C SER A 151 -1.98 -25.50 12.19
N ASN A 152 -1.87 -24.54 13.13
CA ASN A 152 -2.95 -23.65 13.53
C ASN A 152 -2.49 -22.19 13.42
N PRO A 153 -2.64 -21.53 12.26
CA PRO A 153 -2.20 -20.16 12.05
C PRO A 153 -3.00 -19.17 12.90
N THR A 154 -2.38 -18.73 14.00
CA THR A 154 -2.78 -17.56 14.78
C THR A 154 -1.61 -16.59 14.80
N LYS A 155 -1.85 -15.31 15.11
CA LYS A 155 -0.77 -14.33 15.27
C LYS A 155 0.39 -14.88 16.10
N ASN A 156 0.11 -15.39 17.29
CA ASN A 156 1.14 -15.90 18.20
C ASN A 156 1.89 -17.12 17.64
N ASN A 157 1.19 -18.05 16.99
CA ASN A 157 1.84 -19.22 16.40
C ASN A 157 2.73 -18.86 15.21
N ILE A 158 2.32 -17.87 14.40
CA ILE A 158 3.13 -17.32 13.31
C ILE A 158 4.36 -16.59 13.86
N GLU A 159 4.20 -15.79 14.92
CA GLU A 159 5.32 -15.10 15.58
C GLU A 159 6.31 -16.08 16.19
N GLN A 160 5.83 -17.18 16.79
CA GLN A 160 6.67 -18.25 17.31
C GLN A 160 7.43 -18.97 16.19
N ALA A 161 6.74 -19.32 15.09
CA ALA A 161 7.38 -19.93 13.92
C ALA A 161 8.43 -18.99 13.30
N ARG A 162 8.14 -17.68 13.22
CA ARG A 162 9.13 -16.68 12.81
C ARG A 162 10.35 -16.71 13.74
N SER A 163 10.16 -16.71 15.06
CA SER A 163 11.26 -16.79 16.02
C SER A 163 12.07 -18.08 15.90
N ASN A 164 11.43 -19.22 15.60
CA ASN A 164 12.11 -20.48 15.36
C ASN A 164 13.00 -20.40 14.10
N ILE A 165 12.46 -19.87 13.00
CA ILE A 165 13.21 -19.68 11.75
C ILE A 165 14.40 -18.74 11.99
N LEU A 166 14.18 -17.60 12.66
CA LEU A 166 15.23 -16.63 12.99
C LEU A 166 16.25 -17.15 14.01
N GLY A 167 15.87 -18.12 14.84
CA GLY A 167 16.75 -18.82 15.78
C GLY A 167 17.74 -19.78 15.10
N THR A 168 17.64 -19.99 13.80
CA THR A 168 18.58 -20.80 13.03
C THR A 168 19.99 -20.20 13.13
N PRO A 169 21.00 -20.96 13.59
CA PRO A 169 22.37 -20.47 13.69
C PRO A 169 22.88 -19.88 12.38
N ASN A 170 23.63 -18.77 12.48
CA ASN A 170 24.23 -18.03 11.36
C ASN A 170 23.25 -17.27 10.45
N LEU A 171 21.94 -17.20 10.78
CA LEU A 171 20.96 -16.36 10.07
C LEU A 171 21.16 -14.86 10.37
N LEU A 172 22.39 -14.35 10.24
CA LEU A 172 22.71 -12.93 10.32
C LEU A 172 22.42 -12.31 8.95
N CYS A 173 21.22 -11.74 8.81
CA CYS A 173 20.76 -11.13 7.58
C CYS A 173 21.65 -9.93 7.20
N LYS A 174 22.52 -10.09 6.22
CA LYS A 174 23.14 -8.94 5.55
C LYS A 174 22.08 -8.31 4.65
N SER A 175 21.53 -7.17 5.08
CA SER A 175 20.61 -6.39 4.26
C SER A 175 21.41 -5.66 3.18
N ASP A 176 21.54 -6.30 2.02
CA ASP A 176 22.04 -5.66 0.79
C ASP A 176 20.92 -4.95 0.01
N TYR A 177 19.65 -5.13 0.40
CA TYR A 177 18.52 -4.58 -0.32
C TYR A 177 17.99 -3.31 0.35
N ALA A 178 18.08 -2.20 -0.38
CA ALA A 178 17.56 -0.92 0.04
C ALA A 178 16.64 -0.31 -1.02
N GLU A 179 15.55 0.30 -0.59
CA GLU A 179 14.67 1.07 -1.46
C GLU A 179 14.76 2.55 -1.10
N PHE A 180 14.76 3.40 -2.12
CA PHE A 180 14.83 4.85 -1.94
C PHE A 180 13.73 5.54 -2.73
N TYR A 181 12.96 6.34 -2.01
CA TYR A 181 11.87 7.14 -2.59
C TYR A 181 12.02 8.60 -2.16
N GLN A 182 11.62 9.51 -3.02
CA GLN A 182 11.64 10.94 -2.73
C GLN A 182 10.39 11.63 -3.26
N TYR A 183 9.83 12.52 -2.44
CA TYR A 183 8.60 13.24 -2.74
C TYR A 183 8.81 14.72 -2.43
N GLU A 184 8.43 15.57 -3.35
CA GLU A 184 8.24 16.99 -3.04
C GLU A 184 6.92 17.13 -2.26
N VAL A 185 6.95 17.93 -1.19
CA VAL A 185 5.78 18.12 -0.33
C VAL A 185 5.61 19.61 -0.08
N ASN A 186 4.40 20.12 -0.28
CA ASN A 186 4.09 21.54 -0.12
C ASN A 186 3.07 21.81 1.00
N SER A 187 2.55 20.76 1.63
CA SER A 187 1.63 20.85 2.75
C SER A 187 1.81 19.68 3.72
N GLU A 188 1.29 19.85 4.93
CA GLU A 188 1.29 18.78 5.93
C GLU A 188 0.53 17.53 5.45
N SER A 189 -0.57 17.74 4.72
CA SER A 189 -1.36 16.66 4.14
C SER A 189 -0.55 15.89 3.08
N GLN A 190 0.20 16.59 2.22
CA GLN A 190 1.10 15.96 1.26
C GLN A 190 2.26 15.23 1.95
N PHE A 191 2.81 15.78 3.04
CA PHE A 191 3.81 15.10 3.85
C PHE A 191 3.26 13.79 4.43
N ASN A 192 2.13 13.84 5.13
CA ASN A 192 1.51 12.64 5.72
C ASN A 192 1.16 11.59 4.65
N PHE A 193 0.63 12.03 3.51
CA PHE A 193 0.35 11.17 2.37
C PHE A 193 1.62 10.53 1.81
N SER A 194 2.72 11.29 1.67
CA SER A 194 4.00 10.78 1.17
C SER A 194 4.62 9.72 2.08
N LEU A 195 4.30 9.72 3.37
CA LEU A 195 4.70 8.66 4.29
C LEU A 195 3.89 7.38 4.11
N GLY A 196 2.73 7.42 3.46
CA GLY A 196 1.86 6.25 3.29
C GLY A 196 1.22 5.78 4.60
N MET A 197 1.10 6.66 5.60
CA MET A 197 0.66 6.30 6.95
C MET A 197 -0.55 7.14 7.37
N LYS A 198 -1.62 6.48 7.81
CA LYS A 198 -2.67 7.15 8.57
C LYS A 198 -2.14 7.49 9.98
N TYR A 199 -1.86 8.77 10.20
CA TYR A 199 -1.87 9.48 11.50
C TYR A 199 -1.40 8.69 12.75
N SER A 200 -0.19 8.11 12.71
CA SER A 200 0.36 7.38 13.87
C SER A 200 1.21 8.25 14.83
N GLY A 201 1.30 9.56 14.60
CA GLY A 201 2.09 10.49 15.43
C GLY A 201 3.61 10.30 15.35
N TRP A 202 4.12 9.16 14.89
CA TRP A 202 5.55 8.86 14.76
C TRP A 202 6.29 9.84 13.82
N GLY A 203 5.63 10.30 12.76
CA GLY A 203 6.17 11.27 11.82
C GLY A 203 6.20 12.72 12.32
N ALA A 204 5.65 13.02 13.51
CA ALA A 204 5.53 14.40 14.00
C ALA A 204 6.90 15.07 14.24
N SER A 205 7.89 14.31 14.73
CA SER A 205 9.26 14.83 14.94
C SER A 205 9.94 15.18 13.61
N VAL A 206 9.82 14.31 12.60
CA VAL A 206 10.35 14.56 11.25
C VAL A 206 9.63 15.72 10.58
N LYS A 207 8.30 15.78 10.70
CA LYS A 207 7.46 16.88 10.22
C LYS A 207 7.90 18.22 10.78
N SER A 208 8.27 18.30 12.06
CA SER A 208 8.71 19.56 12.70
C SER A 208 9.94 20.21 12.05
N SER A 209 10.69 19.44 11.24
CA SER A 209 11.82 19.95 10.46
C SER A 209 11.38 20.67 9.17
N LEU A 210 10.10 20.61 8.80
CA LEU A 210 9.51 21.34 7.67
C LEU A 210 8.65 22.48 8.19
N ASP A 211 9.06 23.70 7.86
CA ASP A 211 8.22 24.88 8.01
C ASP A 211 7.43 25.10 6.72
N PHE A 212 6.17 24.67 6.69
CA PHE A 212 5.25 24.86 5.57
C PHE A 212 4.74 26.30 5.44
N SER A 213 4.92 27.15 6.47
CA SER A 213 4.49 28.54 6.44
C SER A 213 5.48 29.46 5.72
N THR A 214 6.73 29.02 5.57
CA THR A 214 7.78 29.85 4.98
C THR A 214 7.78 29.83 3.46
N THR A 215 7.82 31.02 2.87
CA THR A 215 7.97 31.24 1.43
C THR A 215 9.42 31.49 1.00
N ARG A 216 10.37 31.42 1.94
CA ARG A 216 11.79 31.73 1.69
C ARG A 216 12.58 30.54 1.15
N LYS A 217 12.01 29.34 1.24
CA LYS A 217 12.65 28.09 0.86
C LYS A 217 12.08 27.66 -0.49
N ARG A 218 12.96 27.25 -1.39
CA ARG A 218 12.59 26.87 -2.77
C ARG A 218 12.11 25.43 -2.87
N THR A 219 12.41 24.59 -1.88
CA THR A 219 12.10 23.16 -1.94
C THR A 219 11.89 22.60 -0.54
N GLN A 220 10.85 21.78 -0.43
CA GLN A 220 10.53 20.94 0.71
C GLN A 220 10.38 19.51 0.17
N MET A 221 11.19 18.59 0.68
CA MET A 221 11.25 17.21 0.21
C MET A 221 11.23 16.23 1.37
N VAL A 222 10.60 15.09 1.14
CA VAL A 222 10.66 13.91 1.99
C VAL A 222 11.40 12.84 1.22
N ALA A 223 12.46 12.29 1.81
CA ALA A 223 13.10 11.09 1.33
C ALA A 223 12.87 9.93 2.30
N LYS A 224 12.45 8.78 1.77
CA LYS A 224 12.29 7.53 2.50
C LYS A 224 13.37 6.55 2.06
N PHE A 225 13.96 5.90 3.05
CA PHE A 225 14.94 4.85 2.87
C PHE A 225 14.46 3.61 3.62
N TYR A 226 14.29 2.51 2.91
CA TYR A 226 14.00 1.22 3.52
C TYR A 226 15.24 0.35 3.47
N GLN A 227 15.66 -0.19 4.62
CA GLN A 227 16.65 -1.25 4.73
C GLN A 227 15.90 -2.52 5.10
N ILE A 228 15.68 -3.41 4.14
CA ILE A 228 14.91 -4.63 4.37
C ILE A 228 15.88 -5.69 4.89
N ALA A 229 15.72 -6.06 6.16
CA ALA A 229 16.54 -7.09 6.80
C ALA A 229 16.17 -8.47 6.27
N TYR A 230 14.87 -8.77 6.21
CA TYR A 230 14.35 -10.01 5.67
C TYR A 230 12.87 -9.86 5.30
N THR A 231 12.40 -10.73 4.41
CA THR A 231 10.98 -10.80 4.04
C THR A 231 10.42 -12.13 4.52
N LEU A 232 9.39 -12.09 5.35
CA LEU A 232 8.67 -13.28 5.79
C LEU A 232 7.45 -13.47 4.88
N SER A 233 7.35 -14.61 4.21
CA SER A 233 6.33 -14.91 3.22
C SER A 233 5.56 -16.18 3.56
N ALA A 234 4.28 -16.21 3.17
CA ALA A 234 3.41 -17.36 3.27
C ALA A 234 3.27 -18.00 1.90
N ASP A 235 3.31 -19.34 1.86
CA ASP A 235 3.01 -20.09 0.63
C ASP A 235 1.51 -20.01 0.35
N VAL A 236 1.14 -19.00 -0.43
CA VAL A 236 -0.22 -18.78 -0.92
C VAL A 236 -0.41 -19.23 -2.37
N SER A 237 0.58 -19.95 -2.93
CA SER A 237 0.61 -20.30 -4.35
C SER A 237 -0.37 -21.42 -4.72
N GLN A 238 -0.84 -22.17 -3.73
CA GLN A 238 -1.67 -23.36 -3.90
C GLN A 238 -3.08 -23.12 -3.34
N GLY A 239 -3.97 -22.52 -4.14
CA GLY A 239 -5.41 -22.49 -3.85
C GLY A 239 -6.06 -21.12 -3.99
N ASP A 240 -7.40 -21.13 -3.98
CA ASP A 240 -8.15 -19.91 -3.77
C ASP A 240 -8.10 -19.49 -2.29
N ILE A 241 -8.56 -18.29 -1.99
CA ILE A 241 -8.55 -17.81 -0.60
C ILE A 241 -9.40 -18.67 0.36
N GLY A 242 -10.33 -19.47 -0.18
CA GLY A 242 -11.11 -20.46 0.57
C GLY A 242 -10.25 -21.55 1.20
N SER A 243 -9.14 -21.93 0.56
CA SER A 243 -8.23 -22.98 1.06
C SER A 243 -7.48 -22.59 2.34
N PHE A 244 -7.45 -21.31 2.72
CA PHE A 244 -6.81 -20.84 3.95
C PHE A 244 -7.73 -20.89 5.18
N PHE A 245 -8.99 -21.27 5.01
CA PHE A 245 -9.94 -21.52 6.10
C PHE A 245 -9.93 -23.00 6.49
N GLY A 246 -10.20 -23.28 7.77
CA GLY A 246 -10.33 -24.65 8.26
C GLY A 246 -11.51 -25.38 7.60
N SER A 247 -11.43 -26.70 7.47
CA SER A 247 -12.45 -27.53 6.79
C SER A 247 -13.87 -27.45 7.36
N GLY A 248 -14.03 -26.93 8.58
CA GLY A 248 -15.33 -26.72 9.23
C GLY A 248 -15.87 -25.29 9.14
N VAL A 249 -15.16 -24.37 8.48
CA VAL A 249 -15.60 -22.98 8.32
C VAL A 249 -16.56 -22.90 7.14
N THR A 250 -17.68 -22.21 7.36
CA THR A 250 -18.70 -21.95 6.35
C THR A 250 -18.66 -20.49 5.89
N TRP A 251 -19.34 -20.20 4.78
CA TRP A 251 -19.50 -18.81 4.32
C TRP A 251 -20.16 -17.92 5.38
N GLN A 252 -21.14 -18.44 6.10
CA GLN A 252 -21.87 -17.73 7.16
C GLN A 252 -20.95 -17.31 8.31
N ASP A 253 -19.94 -18.13 8.63
CA ASP A 253 -18.97 -17.82 9.69
C ASP A 253 -18.13 -16.59 9.36
N ILE A 254 -17.81 -16.38 8.08
CA ILE A 254 -16.95 -15.27 7.64
C ILE A 254 -17.73 -14.05 7.15
N GLN A 255 -18.92 -14.25 6.57
CA GLN A 255 -19.73 -13.19 5.97
C GLN A 255 -20.06 -12.08 6.97
N SER A 256 -20.28 -12.43 8.24
CA SER A 256 -20.59 -11.47 9.31
C SER A 256 -19.45 -10.48 9.61
N SER A 257 -18.21 -10.83 9.28
CA SER A 257 -17.02 -9.99 9.47
C SER A 257 -16.67 -9.16 8.25
N MET A 258 -17.32 -9.39 7.11
CA MET A 258 -17.07 -8.72 5.85
C MET A 258 -18.01 -7.54 5.69
N ARG A 259 -17.48 -6.40 5.23
CA ARG A 259 -18.30 -5.21 4.94
C ARG A 259 -18.42 -5.16 3.43
N GLY A 260 -19.63 -5.25 2.89
CA GLY A 260 -19.87 -5.10 1.44
C GLY A 260 -19.43 -6.30 0.59
N ASP A 261 -19.11 -6.02 -0.68
CA ASP A 261 -18.95 -6.99 -1.75
C ASP A 261 -17.52 -7.07 -2.33
N VAL A 262 -16.53 -6.49 -1.65
CA VAL A 262 -15.12 -6.58 -2.06
C VAL A 262 -14.47 -7.83 -1.48
N SER A 263 -13.84 -8.60 -2.36
CA SER A 263 -13.14 -9.85 -2.03
C SER A 263 -12.11 -9.63 -0.92
N PRO A 264 -12.04 -10.54 0.07
CA PRO A 264 -11.07 -10.45 1.14
C PRO A 264 -9.64 -10.61 0.61
N VAL A 265 -8.70 -10.04 1.36
CA VAL A 265 -7.27 -10.08 1.02
C VAL A 265 -6.49 -10.82 2.09
N ILE A 266 -5.42 -11.50 1.70
CA ILE A 266 -4.51 -12.17 2.62
C ILE A 266 -3.17 -11.44 2.67
N VAL A 267 -2.61 -11.29 3.88
CA VAL A 267 -1.25 -10.81 4.06
C VAL A 267 -0.29 -11.93 3.67
N SER A 268 0.15 -11.96 2.42
CA SER A 268 1.03 -13.02 1.88
C SER A 268 2.51 -12.81 2.19
N SER A 269 2.92 -11.58 2.48
CA SER A 269 4.32 -11.26 2.75
C SER A 269 4.45 -10.03 3.66
N ILE A 270 5.46 -10.01 4.51
CA ILE A 270 5.82 -8.88 5.38
C ILE A 270 7.33 -8.67 5.30
N LYS A 271 7.73 -7.46 4.90
CA LYS A 271 9.12 -7.01 4.94
C LYS A 271 9.46 -6.47 6.33
N TYR A 272 10.45 -7.07 6.99
CA TYR A 272 10.99 -6.62 8.26
C TYR A 272 12.30 -5.89 8.04
N GLY A 273 12.48 -4.76 8.70
CA GLY A 273 13.66 -3.94 8.47
C GLY A 273 13.66 -2.65 9.26
N ARG A 274 14.37 -1.67 8.70
CA ARG A 274 14.41 -0.30 9.21
C ARG A 274 13.95 0.66 8.13
N MET A 275 13.31 1.74 8.56
CA MET A 275 13.00 2.85 7.69
C MET A 275 13.67 4.11 8.24
N GLY A 276 14.38 4.82 7.38
CA GLY A 276 14.84 6.19 7.60
C GLY A 276 13.95 7.16 6.84
N VAL A 277 13.55 8.25 7.48
CA VAL A 277 12.82 9.34 6.83
C VAL A 277 13.62 10.63 7.02
N LEU A 278 13.89 11.32 5.92
CA LEU A 278 14.56 12.62 5.90
C LEU A 278 13.58 13.67 5.40
N ALA A 279 13.32 14.67 6.24
CA ALA A 279 12.67 15.90 5.84
C ALA A 279 13.75 16.94 5.50
N ILE A 280 13.66 17.51 4.29
CA ILE A 280 14.68 18.42 3.76
C ILE A 280 14.00 19.70 3.32
N GLN A 281 14.50 20.83 3.82
CA GLN A 281 14.06 22.15 3.42
C GLN A 281 15.25 22.98 2.95
N SER A 282 15.19 23.48 1.71
CA SER A 282 16.35 24.00 0.99
C SER A 282 16.07 25.27 0.21
N ASN A 283 17.14 26.03 -0.07
CA ASN A 283 17.14 27.16 -0.99
C ASN A 283 17.47 26.72 -2.44
N TYR A 284 17.93 25.49 -2.64
CA TYR A 284 18.19 24.91 -3.97
C TYR A 284 16.88 24.45 -4.62
N SER A 285 16.89 24.20 -5.93
CA SER A 285 15.72 23.68 -6.63
C SER A 285 15.45 22.20 -6.29
N SER A 286 14.20 21.78 -6.47
CA SER A 286 13.74 20.40 -6.28
C SER A 286 14.61 19.41 -7.07
N SER A 287 14.91 19.72 -8.33
CA SER A 287 15.80 18.92 -9.18
C SER A 287 17.22 18.78 -8.62
N GLN A 288 17.80 19.85 -8.06
CA GLN A 288 19.15 19.82 -7.49
C GLN A 288 19.19 18.98 -6.21
N VAL A 289 18.21 19.14 -5.32
CA VAL A 289 18.11 18.37 -4.08
C VAL A 289 17.89 16.89 -4.40
N SER A 290 16.94 16.58 -5.28
CA SER A 290 16.66 15.24 -5.80
C SER A 290 17.90 14.55 -6.37
N ALA A 291 18.63 15.24 -7.26
CA ALA A 291 19.83 14.70 -7.87
C ALA A 291 20.93 14.44 -6.83
N ALA A 292 21.11 15.34 -5.86
CA ALA A 292 22.09 15.17 -4.78
C ALA A 292 21.76 13.96 -3.89
N LEU A 293 20.48 13.77 -3.53
CA LEU A 293 20.04 12.63 -2.73
C LEU A 293 20.21 11.31 -3.47
N LYS A 294 19.77 11.24 -4.74
CA LYS A 294 19.95 10.05 -5.59
C LYS A 294 21.44 9.69 -5.72
N ALA A 295 22.30 10.68 -6.01
CA ALA A 295 23.74 10.45 -6.11
C ALA A 295 24.35 9.92 -4.80
N LYS A 296 23.95 10.46 -3.64
CA LYS A 296 24.42 9.99 -2.33
C LYS A 296 23.93 8.58 -2.02
N PHE A 297 22.66 8.29 -2.28
CA PHE A 297 22.10 6.96 -2.09
C PHE A 297 22.84 5.90 -2.93
N THR A 298 23.01 6.15 -4.23
CA THR A 298 23.76 5.26 -5.13
C THR A 298 25.22 5.09 -4.70
N SER A 299 25.85 6.12 -4.12
CA SER A 299 27.23 5.99 -3.62
C SER A 299 27.37 5.07 -2.40
N ILE A 300 26.32 4.94 -1.58
CA ILE A 300 26.32 4.12 -0.35
C ILE A 300 25.95 2.67 -0.65
N TYR A 301 24.93 2.45 -1.48
CA TYR A 301 24.38 1.11 -1.78
C TYR A 301 24.87 0.53 -3.12
N GLY A 302 25.58 1.29 -3.95
CA GLY A 302 25.99 0.87 -5.28
C GLY A 302 24.83 0.84 -6.29
N SER A 303 25.14 0.76 -7.58
CA SER A 303 24.13 0.77 -8.67
C SER A 303 23.35 -0.54 -8.83
N GLY A 304 23.68 -1.58 -8.04
CA GLY A 304 23.17 -2.94 -8.21
C GLY A 304 22.21 -3.42 -7.12
N SER A 305 21.94 -2.64 -6.06
CA SER A 305 21.15 -3.11 -4.92
C SER A 305 20.10 -2.08 -4.47
N GLY A 306 19.09 -1.87 -5.29
CA GLY A 306 17.91 -1.09 -4.91
C GLY A 306 17.09 -0.61 -6.09
N SER A 307 15.77 -0.61 -5.93
CA SER A 307 14.89 0.16 -6.82
C SER A 307 14.98 1.64 -6.43
N ILE A 308 15.23 2.49 -7.41
CA ILE A 308 15.13 3.94 -7.28
C ILE A 308 13.90 4.34 -8.08
N THR A 309 12.89 4.90 -7.41
CA THR A 309 11.70 5.45 -8.06
C THR A 309 11.59 6.92 -7.68
#